data_AF-A0A6S7IPA1-F1
#
_entry.id   AF-A0A6S7IPA1-F1
#
_cell.length_a   1.000
_cell.length_b   1.000
_cell.length_c   1.000
_cell.angle_alpha   90.00
_cell.angle_beta   90.00
_cell.angle_gamma   90.00
#
_symmetry.space_group_name_H-M   'P 1'
#
loop_
_entity.id
_entity.type
_entity.pdbx_description
1 polymer ?
#
loop_
_entity_poly.entity_id
_entity_poly.type
_entity_poly.pdbx_seq_one_letter_code
_entity_poly.pdbx_strand_id
1 'polypeptide(L)'
;MVWSEQRDVTFLREVAAEGLFAKKEKSRERGSGWQTVANNLNPIFDTELTPRSVKDHYNSLSKKHRARLAREMRATGEGGDELTEREELLEELMQIEEETDLHMEEENIARKEVIEMEKAKGTEMRERAMECLGESRKRLAEQLGKEKEAKKTRKTSGEVFEWLGKRMELETENKEKERMERKEEREFQREQVQQQQDQQQQQFAMLQHQMVALMQQQHQQTQLMFELIRKNQE
;
A
#
# COMPACT_ATOMS: atom_id res chain seq x y z
N MET A 1 19.17 -64.88 -15.09
CA MET A 1 20.11 -64.45 -14.04
C MET A 1 19.52 -64.71 -12.67
N VAL A 2 20.32 -65.16 -11.70
CA VAL A 2 19.91 -65.35 -10.30
C VAL A 2 20.45 -64.18 -9.47
N TRP A 3 19.56 -63.49 -8.77
CA TRP A 3 19.90 -62.44 -7.82
C TRP A 3 20.25 -63.08 -6.47
N SER A 4 21.41 -62.71 -5.93
CA SER A 4 21.88 -63.10 -4.61
C SER A 4 22.04 -61.85 -3.75
N GLU A 5 22.12 -62.01 -2.44
CA GLU A 5 22.27 -60.89 -1.51
C GLU A 5 23.51 -60.03 -1.80
N GLN A 6 24.67 -60.64 -2.10
CA GLN A 6 25.87 -59.88 -2.47
C GLN A 6 25.71 -59.13 -3.80
N ARG A 7 24.97 -59.70 -4.76
CA ARG A 7 24.66 -59.02 -6.03
C ARG A 7 23.68 -57.88 -5.82
N ASP A 8 22.71 -58.05 -4.93
CA ASP A 8 21.77 -57.00 -4.54
C ASP A 8 22.51 -55.83 -3.87
N VAL A 9 23.45 -56.09 -2.96
CA VAL A 9 24.28 -55.03 -2.35
C VAL A 9 25.09 -54.28 -3.42
N THR A 10 25.74 -55.00 -4.34
CA THR A 10 26.51 -54.40 -5.44
C THR A 10 25.61 -53.55 -6.33
N PHE A 11 24.42 -54.06 -6.64
CA PHE A 11 23.41 -53.35 -7.42
C PHE A 11 22.93 -52.07 -6.74
N LEU A 12 22.55 -52.14 -5.46
CA LEU A 12 22.05 -50.98 -4.71
C LEU A 12 23.13 -49.91 -4.54
N ARG A 13 24.40 -50.31 -4.33
CA ARG A 13 25.54 -49.37 -4.33
C ARG A 13 25.72 -48.65 -5.66
N GLU A 14 25.57 -49.36 -6.78
CA GLU A 14 25.65 -48.76 -8.12
C GLU A 14 24.49 -47.77 -8.36
N VAL A 15 23.27 -48.11 -7.92
CA VAL A 15 22.10 -47.23 -7.97
C VAL A 15 22.32 -45.96 -7.13
N ALA A 16 22.93 -46.10 -5.95
CA ALA A 16 23.32 -44.99 -5.09
C ALA A 16 24.38 -44.10 -5.77
N ALA A 17 25.41 -44.71 -6.35
CA ALA A 17 26.50 -44.00 -7.03
C ALA A 17 26.02 -43.19 -8.24
N GLU A 18 25.07 -43.72 -9.03
CA GLU A 18 24.45 -43.00 -10.15
C GLU A 18 23.51 -41.86 -9.67
N GLY A 19 23.18 -41.81 -8.37
CA GLY A 19 22.27 -40.82 -7.81
C GLY A 19 20.87 -40.88 -8.44
N LEU A 20 20.40 -42.08 -8.75
CA LEU A 20 19.16 -42.27 -9.50
C LEU A 20 17.94 -41.66 -8.83
N PHE A 21 17.85 -41.81 -7.51
CA PHE A 21 16.72 -41.31 -6.74
C PHE A 21 16.82 -39.83 -6.40
N ALA A 22 18.00 -39.21 -6.52
CA ALA A 22 18.13 -37.76 -6.43
C ALA A 22 17.45 -37.01 -7.60
N LYS A 23 17.21 -37.70 -8.72
CA LYS A 23 16.61 -37.16 -9.95
C LYS A 23 15.08 -37.32 -9.90
N LYS A 24 14.32 -36.36 -10.48
CA LYS A 24 12.85 -36.39 -10.51
C LYS A 24 12.28 -37.71 -11.05
N GLU A 25 11.22 -38.23 -10.42
CA GLU A 25 10.48 -39.39 -10.93
C GLU A 25 10.00 -39.16 -12.38
N LYS A 26 10.05 -40.22 -13.20
CA LYS A 26 9.65 -40.21 -14.63
C LYS A 26 10.44 -39.21 -15.51
N SER A 27 11.55 -38.67 -15.02
CA SER A 27 12.46 -37.85 -15.83
C SER A 27 13.25 -38.70 -16.83
N ARG A 28 13.68 -38.06 -17.93
CA ARG A 28 14.60 -38.68 -18.90
C ARG A 28 15.93 -39.04 -18.25
N GLU A 29 16.38 -38.24 -17.29
CA GLU A 29 17.62 -38.45 -16.54
C GLU A 29 17.54 -39.71 -15.66
N ARG A 30 16.45 -39.89 -14.90
CA ARG A 30 16.23 -41.13 -14.13
C ARG A 30 16.13 -42.34 -15.05
N GLY A 31 15.51 -42.20 -16.23
CA GLY A 31 15.50 -43.24 -17.26
C GLY A 31 16.90 -43.60 -17.80
N SER A 32 17.73 -42.59 -18.07
CA SER A 32 19.12 -42.77 -18.52
C SER A 32 19.99 -43.42 -17.45
N GLY A 33 19.80 -43.06 -16.18
CA GLY A 33 20.58 -43.66 -15.10
C GLY A 33 20.31 -45.16 -14.96
N TRP A 34 19.09 -45.66 -15.21
CA TRP A 34 18.83 -47.11 -15.24
C TRP A 34 19.60 -47.82 -16.36
N GLN A 35 19.83 -47.14 -17.49
CA GLN A 35 20.68 -47.64 -18.56
C GLN A 35 22.15 -47.68 -18.14
N THR A 36 22.65 -46.62 -17.49
CA THR A 36 24.02 -46.56 -16.97
C THR A 36 24.26 -47.68 -15.96
N VAL A 37 23.37 -47.84 -14.98
CA VAL A 37 23.46 -48.91 -13.98
C VAL A 37 23.47 -50.30 -14.65
N ALA A 38 22.59 -50.55 -15.63
CA ALA A 38 22.60 -51.82 -16.35
C ALA A 38 23.94 -52.06 -17.08
N ASN A 39 24.46 -51.04 -17.77
CA ASN A 39 25.73 -51.12 -18.49
C ASN A 39 26.92 -51.38 -17.55
N ASN A 40 26.91 -50.79 -16.35
CA ASN A 40 27.97 -50.95 -15.36
C ASN A 40 27.92 -52.34 -14.69
N LEU A 41 26.73 -52.91 -14.51
CA LEU A 41 26.54 -54.22 -13.87
C LEU A 41 26.76 -55.40 -14.82
N ASN A 42 26.50 -55.24 -16.12
CA ASN A 42 26.73 -56.29 -17.12
C ASN A 42 28.12 -56.95 -17.05
N PRO A 43 29.24 -56.20 -17.05
CA PRO A 43 30.57 -56.80 -16.95
C PRO A 43 30.84 -57.42 -15.57
N ILE A 44 30.22 -56.92 -14.50
CA ILE A 44 30.43 -57.43 -13.12
C ILE A 44 29.72 -58.77 -12.93
N PHE A 45 28.51 -58.90 -13.49
CA PHE A 45 27.67 -60.06 -13.30
C PHE A 45 27.80 -61.11 -14.40
N ASP A 46 28.54 -60.80 -15.47
CA ASP A 46 28.69 -61.65 -16.66
C ASP A 46 27.32 -62.02 -17.25
N THR A 47 26.44 -61.03 -17.32
CA THR A 47 25.04 -61.18 -17.78
C THR A 47 24.59 -59.97 -18.58
N GLU A 48 23.64 -60.18 -19.50
CA GLU A 48 22.97 -59.11 -20.23
C GLU A 48 21.77 -58.60 -19.43
N LEU A 49 22.01 -57.67 -18.50
CA LEU A 49 20.97 -56.89 -17.85
C LEU A 49 20.48 -55.78 -18.78
N THR A 50 19.16 -55.66 -18.85
CA THR A 50 18.46 -54.55 -19.49
C THR A 50 18.11 -53.50 -18.44
N PRO A 51 17.98 -52.20 -18.79
CA PRO A 51 17.49 -51.18 -17.85
C PRO A 51 16.13 -51.55 -17.26
N ARG A 52 15.29 -52.24 -18.04
CA ARG A 52 13.98 -52.72 -17.60
C ARG A 52 14.09 -53.78 -16.50
N SER A 53 14.95 -54.78 -16.68
CA SER A 53 15.14 -55.85 -15.69
C SER A 53 15.71 -55.32 -14.37
N VAL A 54 16.63 -54.35 -14.44
CA VAL A 54 17.24 -53.71 -13.27
C VAL A 54 16.19 -52.91 -12.49
N LYS A 55 15.39 -52.10 -13.19
CA LYS A 55 14.27 -51.35 -12.59
C LYS A 55 13.22 -52.27 -11.97
N ASP A 56 12.82 -53.32 -12.68
CA ASP A 56 11.81 -54.27 -12.19
C ASP A 56 12.32 -55.04 -10.96
N HIS A 57 13.62 -55.33 -10.89
CA HIS A 57 14.27 -55.91 -9.72
C HIS A 57 14.23 -54.98 -8.51
N TYR A 58 14.62 -53.70 -8.67
CA TYR A 58 14.48 -52.70 -7.60
C TYR A 58 13.05 -52.61 -7.07
N ASN A 59 12.06 -52.53 -7.98
CA ASN A 59 10.64 -52.48 -7.61
C ASN A 59 10.19 -53.73 -6.84
N SER A 60 10.79 -54.89 -7.13
CA SER A 60 10.51 -56.13 -6.40
C SER A 60 11.13 -56.09 -5.01
N LEU A 61 12.38 -55.64 -4.88
CA LEU A 61 13.08 -55.47 -3.61
C LEU A 61 12.36 -54.50 -2.68
N SER A 62 12.05 -53.29 -3.15
CA SER A 62 11.36 -52.27 -2.35
C SER A 62 9.98 -52.72 -1.89
N LYS A 63 9.20 -53.39 -2.77
CA LYS A 63 7.90 -53.97 -2.40
C LYS A 63 8.03 -55.06 -1.35
N LYS A 64 9.01 -55.96 -1.47
CA LYS A 64 9.26 -57.02 -0.49
C LYS A 64 9.65 -56.45 0.87
N HIS A 65 10.52 -55.44 0.89
CA HIS A 65 10.97 -54.75 2.09
C HIS A 65 9.81 -54.05 2.81
N ARG A 66 9.04 -53.22 2.09
CA ARG A 66 7.81 -52.59 2.64
C ARG A 66 6.82 -53.63 3.19
N ALA A 67 6.61 -54.74 2.47
CA ALA A 67 5.72 -55.80 2.92
C ALA A 67 6.23 -56.53 4.18
N ARG A 68 7.56 -56.67 4.32
CA ARG A 68 8.18 -57.24 5.52
C ARG A 68 8.02 -56.29 6.71
N LEU A 69 8.41 -55.03 6.60
CA LEU A 69 8.24 -54.03 7.66
C LEU A 69 6.77 -53.93 8.10
N ALA A 70 5.83 -53.92 7.16
CA ALA A 70 4.40 -53.90 7.49
C ALA A 70 3.91 -55.18 8.18
N ARG A 71 4.56 -56.33 7.99
CA ARG A 71 4.25 -57.56 8.74
C ARG A 71 4.85 -57.51 10.14
N GLU A 72 6.09 -57.09 10.29
CA GLU A 72 6.78 -56.95 11.59
C GLU A 72 6.03 -55.97 12.49
N MET A 73 5.68 -54.80 11.98
CA MET A 73 4.89 -53.80 12.73
C MET A 73 3.52 -54.32 13.20
N ARG A 74 2.89 -55.24 12.45
CA ARG A 74 1.61 -55.86 12.85
C ARG A 74 1.78 -57.03 13.83
N ALA A 75 2.89 -57.74 13.76
CA ALA A 75 3.11 -58.98 14.51
C ALA A 75 3.72 -58.72 15.88
N THR A 76 4.77 -57.90 15.94
CA THR A 76 5.62 -57.73 17.12
C THR A 76 5.50 -56.36 17.77
N GLY A 77 5.04 -55.33 17.03
CA GLY A 77 4.91 -53.95 17.54
C GLY A 77 6.25 -53.23 17.76
N GLU A 78 7.35 -53.96 17.96
CA GLU A 78 8.72 -53.52 17.74
C GLU A 78 9.18 -53.93 16.33
N GLY A 79 9.85 -53.01 15.63
CA GLY A 79 10.52 -53.30 14.36
C GLY A 79 11.51 -54.44 14.54
N GLY A 80 11.66 -55.29 13.51
CA GLY A 80 12.47 -56.50 13.59
C GLY A 80 13.96 -56.27 13.91
N ASP A 81 14.69 -57.39 13.93
CA ASP A 81 16.14 -57.49 14.17
C ASP A 81 17.00 -56.54 13.30
N GLU A 82 18.27 -56.39 13.66
CA GLU A 82 19.27 -55.55 12.95
C GLU A 82 19.17 -55.69 11.42
N LEU A 83 19.02 -54.54 10.73
CA LEU A 83 18.91 -54.48 9.28
C LEU A 83 20.17 -55.05 8.64
N THR A 84 19.99 -55.92 7.64
CA THR A 84 21.12 -56.35 6.81
C THR A 84 21.63 -55.17 5.97
N GLU A 85 22.91 -55.16 5.59
CA GLU A 85 23.49 -54.12 4.72
C GLU A 85 22.65 -53.86 3.45
N ARG A 86 22.10 -54.94 2.86
CA ARG A 86 21.19 -54.84 1.70
C ARG A 86 19.97 -53.97 2.02
N GLU A 87 19.43 -54.12 3.21
CA GLU A 87 18.20 -53.48 3.65
C GLU A 87 18.44 -52.06 4.11
N GLU A 88 19.56 -51.78 4.79
CA GLU A 88 19.99 -50.41 5.09
C GLU A 88 20.15 -49.59 3.81
N LEU A 89 20.88 -50.11 2.82
CA LEU A 89 21.04 -49.44 1.52
C LEU A 89 19.70 -49.23 0.80
N LEU A 90 18.78 -50.19 0.92
CA LEU A 90 17.46 -50.08 0.31
C LEU A 90 16.60 -49.03 1.00
N GLU A 91 16.66 -48.92 2.33
CA GLU A 91 15.96 -47.89 3.09
C GLU A 91 16.49 -46.50 2.79
N GLU A 92 17.80 -46.30 2.76
CA GLU A 92 18.42 -45.03 2.39
C GLU A 92 17.98 -44.57 1.00
N LEU A 93 18.01 -45.48 0.02
CA LEU A 93 17.58 -45.18 -1.36
C LEU A 93 16.08 -44.86 -1.44
N MET A 94 15.25 -45.58 -0.69
CA MET A 94 13.82 -45.28 -0.61
C MET A 94 13.57 -43.93 0.06
N GLN A 95 14.33 -43.57 1.10
CA GLN A 95 14.21 -42.28 1.77
C GLN A 95 14.60 -41.13 0.83
N ILE A 96 15.69 -41.27 0.08
CA ILE A 96 16.10 -40.28 -0.94
C ILE A 96 15.02 -40.13 -2.02
N GLU A 97 14.42 -41.24 -2.46
CA GLU A 97 13.32 -41.22 -3.42
C GLU A 97 12.09 -40.47 -2.88
N GLU A 98 11.70 -40.73 -1.64
CA GLU A 98 10.56 -40.08 -1.01
C GLU A 98 10.81 -38.59 -0.74
N GLU A 99 12.00 -38.22 -0.25
CA GLU A 99 12.38 -36.83 -0.01
C GLU A 99 12.41 -36.01 -1.30
N THR A 100 12.96 -36.57 -2.38
CA THR A 100 12.97 -35.89 -3.67
C THR A 100 11.57 -35.74 -4.25
N ASP A 101 10.72 -36.76 -4.17
CA ASP A 101 9.34 -36.67 -4.66
C ASP A 101 8.53 -35.61 -3.88
N LEU A 102 8.73 -35.52 -2.55
CA LEU A 102 8.12 -34.49 -1.70
C LEU A 102 8.60 -33.09 -2.09
N HIS A 103 9.92 -32.86 -2.16
CA HIS A 103 10.49 -31.57 -2.55
C HIS A 103 10.00 -31.13 -3.93
N MET A 104 9.95 -32.05 -4.90
CA MET A 104 9.47 -31.75 -6.24
C MET A 104 7.97 -31.43 -6.27
N GLU A 105 7.15 -32.04 -5.41
CA GLU A 105 5.72 -31.72 -5.32
C GLU A 105 5.50 -30.35 -4.65
N GLU A 106 6.22 -30.05 -3.58
CA GLU A 106 6.22 -28.73 -2.94
C GLU A 106 6.58 -27.62 -3.94
N GLU A 107 7.62 -27.84 -4.74
CA GLU A 107 8.01 -26.89 -5.79
C GLU A 107 6.92 -26.73 -6.86
N ASN A 108 6.24 -27.82 -7.25
CA ASN A 108 5.13 -27.76 -8.20
C ASN A 108 3.92 -27.00 -7.62
N ILE A 109 3.61 -27.19 -6.34
CA ILE A 109 2.53 -26.48 -5.65
C ILE A 109 2.86 -24.98 -5.61
N ALA A 110 4.06 -24.61 -5.14
CA ALA A 110 4.51 -23.22 -5.09
C ALA A 110 4.45 -22.56 -6.48
N ARG A 111 4.93 -23.25 -7.53
CA ARG A 111 4.83 -22.76 -8.92
C ARG A 111 3.38 -22.56 -9.36
N LYS A 112 2.47 -23.47 -9.02
CA LYS A 112 1.03 -23.33 -9.35
C LYS A 112 0.43 -22.13 -8.63
N GLU A 113 0.74 -21.93 -7.35
CA GLU A 113 0.25 -20.78 -6.58
C GLU A 113 0.71 -19.45 -7.18
N VAL A 114 1.98 -19.34 -7.57
CA VAL A 114 2.49 -18.14 -8.27
C VAL A 114 1.72 -17.89 -9.56
N ILE A 115 1.51 -18.92 -10.37
CA ILE A 115 0.75 -18.80 -11.63
C ILE A 115 -0.69 -18.35 -11.36
N GLU A 116 -1.36 -18.91 -10.36
CA GLU A 116 -2.73 -18.53 -10.01
C GLU A 116 -2.80 -17.10 -9.44
N MET A 117 -1.81 -16.67 -8.65
CA MET A 117 -1.71 -15.29 -8.19
C MET A 117 -1.50 -14.31 -9.36
N GLU A 118 -0.65 -14.65 -10.33
CA GLU A 118 -0.43 -13.82 -11.52
C GLU A 118 -1.69 -13.74 -12.39
N LYS A 119 -2.38 -14.87 -12.58
CA LYS A 119 -3.67 -14.90 -13.27
C LYS A 119 -4.71 -14.04 -12.55
N ALA A 120 -4.84 -14.18 -11.23
CA ALA A 120 -5.78 -13.40 -10.42
C ALA A 120 -5.50 -11.89 -10.54
N LYS A 121 -4.22 -11.50 -10.45
CA LYS A 121 -3.79 -10.10 -10.65
C LYS A 121 -4.10 -9.60 -12.06
N GLY A 122 -3.89 -10.43 -13.08
CA GLY A 122 -4.23 -10.10 -14.47
C GLY A 122 -5.74 -9.92 -14.67
N THR A 123 -6.55 -10.82 -14.10
CA THR A 123 -8.02 -10.72 -14.16
C THR A 123 -8.53 -9.50 -13.41
N GLU A 124 -7.95 -9.19 -12.25
CA GLU A 124 -8.30 -8.01 -11.47
C GLU A 124 -7.95 -6.74 -12.25
N MET A 125 -6.74 -6.63 -12.83
CA MET A 125 -6.36 -5.48 -13.64
C MET A 125 -7.32 -5.27 -14.84
N ARG A 126 -7.74 -6.36 -15.48
CA ARG A 126 -8.73 -6.30 -16.57
C ARG A 126 -10.09 -5.83 -16.07
N GLU A 127 -10.56 -6.34 -14.94
CA GLU A 127 -11.82 -5.91 -14.33
C GLU A 127 -11.76 -4.42 -13.97
N ARG A 128 -10.68 -3.98 -13.33
CA ARG A 128 -10.46 -2.56 -12.98
C ARG A 128 -10.49 -1.64 -14.20
N ALA A 129 -9.98 -2.09 -15.35
CA ALA A 129 -10.00 -1.31 -16.59
C ALA A 129 -11.39 -1.22 -17.22
N MET A 130 -12.25 -2.22 -16.97
CA MET A 130 -13.61 -2.31 -17.51
C MET A 130 -14.67 -1.72 -16.56
N GLU A 131 -14.29 -1.32 -15.34
CA GLU A 131 -15.21 -0.71 -14.39
C GLU A 131 -15.79 0.63 -14.89
N CYS A 132 -17.08 0.81 -14.63
CA CYS A 132 -17.72 2.10 -14.82
C CYS A 132 -17.36 3.07 -13.69
N LEU A 133 -17.46 4.38 -13.94
CA LEU A 133 -17.18 5.44 -12.95
C LEU A 133 -17.90 5.24 -11.60
N GLY A 134 -19.12 4.68 -11.61
CA GLY A 134 -19.88 4.37 -10.39
C GLY A 134 -19.29 3.21 -9.57
N GLU A 135 -18.77 2.19 -10.25
CA GLU A 135 -18.15 1.01 -9.63
C GLU A 135 -16.80 1.37 -9.03
N SER A 136 -15.97 2.12 -9.77
CA SER A 136 -14.68 2.60 -9.25
C SER A 136 -14.84 3.54 -8.05
N ARG A 137 -15.88 4.39 -8.04
CA ARG A 137 -16.22 5.22 -6.88
C ARG A 137 -16.65 4.39 -5.67
N LYS A 138 -17.45 3.34 -5.89
CA LYS A 138 -17.91 2.44 -4.83
C LYS A 138 -16.74 1.65 -4.23
N ARG A 139 -15.85 1.11 -5.07
CA ARG A 139 -14.63 0.41 -4.62
C ARG A 139 -13.70 1.33 -3.84
N LEU A 140 -13.49 2.57 -4.30
CA LEU A 140 -12.68 3.56 -3.58
C LEU A 140 -13.31 3.93 -2.23
N ALA A 141 -14.64 4.04 -2.15
CA ALA A 141 -15.35 4.27 -0.89
C ALA A 141 -15.18 3.08 0.08
N GLU A 142 -15.31 1.85 -0.41
CA GLU A 142 -15.07 0.62 0.37
C GLU A 142 -13.60 0.51 0.86
N GLN A 143 -12.60 0.85 0.02
CA GLN A 143 -11.19 0.88 0.41
C GLN A 143 -10.86 1.94 1.45
N LEU A 144 -11.50 3.11 1.37
CA LEU A 144 -11.31 4.21 2.32
C LEU A 144 -12.13 4.03 3.61
N GLY A 145 -12.80 2.89 3.79
CA GLY A 145 -13.66 2.63 4.94
C GLY A 145 -14.81 3.64 5.08
N LYS A 146 -15.18 4.31 3.98
CA LYS A 146 -16.33 5.21 3.98
C LYS A 146 -17.57 4.35 3.87
N GLU A 147 -18.39 4.40 4.92
CA GLU A 147 -19.72 3.80 4.92
C GLU A 147 -20.45 4.22 3.65
N LYS A 148 -21.17 3.28 3.03
CA LYS A 148 -21.92 3.53 1.79
C LYS A 148 -22.83 4.72 2.03
N GLU A 149 -22.43 5.92 1.59
CA GLU A 149 -23.33 7.07 1.58
C GLU A 149 -24.59 6.60 0.86
N ALA A 150 -25.70 6.60 1.60
CA ALA A 150 -26.98 6.14 1.11
C ALA A 150 -27.21 6.73 -0.28
N LYS A 151 -27.65 5.89 -1.24
CA LYS A 151 -27.98 6.31 -2.61
C LYS A 151 -28.68 7.66 -2.50
N LYS A 152 -28.06 8.73 -3.02
CA LYS A 152 -28.65 10.06 -3.03
C LYS A 152 -30.01 9.94 -3.71
N THR A 153 -31.06 9.83 -2.90
CA THR A 153 -32.42 9.94 -3.37
C THR A 153 -32.52 11.31 -4.03
N ARG A 154 -33.25 11.37 -5.14
CA ARG A 154 -33.49 12.62 -5.87
C ARG A 154 -33.97 13.64 -4.84
N LYS A 155 -33.16 14.68 -4.57
CA LYS A 155 -33.34 15.61 -3.45
C LYS A 155 -34.81 15.96 -3.29
N THR A 156 -35.38 15.54 -2.18
CA THR A 156 -36.76 15.84 -1.81
C THR A 156 -36.90 17.36 -1.79
N SER A 157 -37.99 17.88 -2.35
CA SER A 157 -38.24 19.32 -2.53
C SER A 157 -37.99 20.18 -1.29
N GLY A 158 -38.11 19.63 -0.08
CA GLY A 158 -37.83 20.32 1.18
C GLY A 158 -36.39 20.85 1.33
N GLU A 159 -35.37 20.10 0.89
CA GLU A 159 -33.96 20.50 1.05
C GLU A 159 -33.61 21.71 0.16
N VAL A 160 -34.30 21.85 -0.98
CA VAL A 160 -34.18 23.03 -1.86
C VAL A 160 -34.85 24.25 -1.23
N PHE A 161 -35.99 24.09 -0.57
CA PHE A 161 -36.67 25.19 0.12
C PHE A 161 -35.86 25.69 1.33
N GLU A 162 -35.23 24.81 2.10
CA GLU A 162 -34.33 25.21 3.19
C GLU A 162 -33.12 25.98 2.68
N TRP A 163 -32.50 25.52 1.58
CA TRP A 163 -31.39 26.26 0.95
C TRP A 163 -31.82 27.64 0.43
N LEU A 164 -33.02 27.74 -0.17
CA LEU A 164 -33.58 29.01 -0.64
C LEU A 164 -33.90 29.96 0.52
N GLY A 165 -34.44 29.44 1.63
CA GLY A 165 -34.69 30.21 2.85
C GLY A 165 -33.40 30.77 3.44
N LYS A 166 -32.39 29.91 3.64
CA LYS A 166 -31.07 30.31 4.17
C LYS A 166 -30.35 31.31 3.28
N ARG A 167 -30.51 31.17 1.96
CA ARG A 167 -29.98 32.15 1.00
C ARG A 167 -30.69 33.50 1.09
N MET A 168 -32.03 33.50 1.26
CA MET A 168 -32.80 34.74 1.43
C MET A 168 -32.39 35.47 2.72
N GLU A 169 -32.24 34.74 3.82
CA GLU A 169 -31.76 35.30 5.09
C GLU A 169 -30.39 35.96 4.94
N LEU A 170 -29.44 35.26 4.29
CA LEU A 170 -28.11 35.80 4.03
C LEU A 170 -28.14 37.04 3.13
N GLU A 171 -28.97 37.04 2.08
CA GLU A 171 -29.15 38.22 1.23
C GLU A 171 -29.76 39.41 2.00
N THR A 172 -30.69 39.16 2.92
CA THR A 172 -31.26 40.21 3.78
C THR A 172 -30.25 40.76 4.78
N GLU A 173 -29.45 39.89 5.41
CA GLU A 173 -28.40 40.28 6.34
C GLU A 173 -27.31 41.10 5.64
N ASN A 174 -26.88 40.68 4.45
CA ASN A 174 -25.90 41.42 3.65
C ASN A 174 -26.41 42.81 3.24
N LYS A 175 -27.68 42.92 2.84
CA LYS A 175 -28.30 44.22 2.53
C LYS A 175 -28.41 45.12 3.76
N GLU A 176 -28.63 44.55 4.93
CA GLU A 176 -28.65 45.31 6.18
C GLU A 176 -27.25 45.81 6.55
N LYS A 177 -26.23 44.95 6.46
CA LYS A 177 -24.82 45.32 6.66
C LYS A 177 -24.38 46.43 5.70
N GLU A 178 -24.67 46.31 4.40
CA GLU A 178 -24.33 47.35 3.41
C GLU A 178 -25.02 48.68 3.72
N ARG A 179 -26.27 48.66 4.21
CA ARG A 179 -26.97 49.88 4.62
C ARG A 179 -26.36 50.51 5.87
N MET A 180 -25.83 49.70 6.80
CA MET A 180 -25.16 50.19 8.01
C MET A 180 -23.80 50.80 7.66
N GLU A 181 -22.97 50.12 6.87
CA GLU A 181 -21.68 50.65 6.40
C GLU A 181 -21.86 51.97 5.64
N ARG A 182 -22.87 52.07 4.77
CA ARG A 182 -23.20 53.33 4.05
C ARG A 182 -23.70 54.44 4.98
N LYS A 183 -24.26 54.12 6.15
CA LYS A 183 -24.61 55.14 7.16
C LYS A 183 -23.36 55.62 7.89
N GLU A 184 -22.53 54.69 8.35
CA GLU A 184 -21.26 54.99 9.02
C GLU A 184 -20.32 55.81 8.13
N GLU A 185 -20.19 55.47 6.85
CA GLU A 185 -19.37 56.23 5.90
C GLU A 185 -19.89 57.67 5.73
N ARG A 186 -21.22 57.87 5.69
CA ARG A 186 -21.81 59.21 5.62
C ARG A 186 -21.64 60.00 6.91
N GLU A 187 -21.67 59.35 8.06
CA GLU A 187 -21.38 59.99 9.35
C GLU A 187 -19.91 60.39 9.44
N PHE A 188 -19.00 59.49 9.07
CA PHE A 188 -17.58 59.77 9.01
C PHE A 188 -17.25 60.94 8.07
N GLN A 189 -17.86 60.99 6.88
CA GLN A 189 -17.68 62.13 5.98
C GLN A 189 -18.24 63.44 6.56
N ARG A 190 -19.39 63.40 7.26
CA ARG A 190 -19.93 64.58 7.95
C ARG A 190 -19.00 65.07 9.06
N GLU A 191 -18.45 64.17 9.86
CA GLU A 191 -17.48 64.51 10.89
C GLU A 191 -16.19 65.09 10.32
N GLN A 192 -15.69 64.55 9.20
CA GLN A 192 -14.51 65.08 8.52
C GLN A 192 -14.74 66.51 8.00
N VAL A 193 -15.89 66.76 7.39
CA VAL A 193 -16.27 68.11 6.92
C VAL A 193 -16.43 69.06 8.09
N GLN A 194 -17.06 68.63 9.19
CA GLN A 194 -17.20 69.44 10.39
C GLN A 194 -15.83 69.80 10.98
N GLN A 195 -14.90 68.84 11.11
CA GLN A 195 -13.54 69.12 11.59
C GLN A 195 -12.79 70.10 10.69
N GLN A 196 -12.91 69.97 9.36
CA GLN A 196 -12.32 70.95 8.43
C GLN A 196 -12.90 72.35 8.63
N GLN A 197 -14.21 72.44 8.82
CA GLN A 197 -14.90 73.72 9.02
C GLN A 197 -14.48 74.37 10.34
N ASP A 198 -14.35 73.58 11.41
CA ASP A 198 -13.88 74.04 12.72
C ASP A 198 -12.42 74.49 12.66
N GLN A 199 -11.54 73.79 11.94
CA GLN A 199 -10.16 74.24 11.70
C GLN A 199 -10.11 75.57 10.95
N GLN A 200 -10.92 75.75 9.90
CA GLN A 200 -10.99 77.02 9.17
C GLN A 200 -11.48 78.15 10.06
N GLN A 201 -12.50 77.90 10.90
CA GLN A 201 -12.99 78.90 11.86
C GLN A 201 -11.92 79.28 12.88
N GLN A 202 -11.15 78.32 13.41
CA GLN A 202 -10.03 78.59 14.31
C GLN A 202 -8.93 79.41 13.65
N GLN A 203 -8.55 79.09 12.40
CA GLN A 203 -7.58 79.87 11.64
C GLN A 203 -8.06 81.30 11.40
N PHE A 204 -9.33 81.48 11.04
CA PHE A 204 -9.93 82.79 10.85
C PHE A 204 -9.97 83.60 12.16
N ALA A 205 -10.35 82.97 13.28
CA ALA A 205 -10.36 83.60 14.59
C ALA A 205 -8.95 84.03 15.02
N MET A 206 -7.92 83.21 14.78
CA MET A 206 -6.53 83.57 15.05
C MET A 206 -6.07 84.78 14.20
N LEU A 207 -6.43 84.80 12.91
CA LEU A 207 -6.12 85.91 12.00
C LEU A 207 -6.81 87.21 12.45
N GLN A 208 -8.08 87.13 12.85
CA GLN A 208 -8.83 88.26 13.40
C GLN A 208 -8.18 88.77 14.69
N HIS A 209 -7.79 87.86 15.59
CA HIS A 209 -7.12 88.22 16.84
C HIS A 209 -5.79 88.95 16.59
N GLN A 210 -4.98 88.47 15.63
CA GLN A 210 -3.73 89.12 15.23
C GLN A 210 -3.98 90.52 14.67
N MET A 211 -5.03 90.70 13.87
CA MET A 211 -5.39 92.01 13.31
C MET A 211 -5.81 93.01 14.40
N VAL A 212 -6.61 92.56 15.37
CA VAL A 212 -7.01 93.39 16.52
C VAL A 212 -5.81 93.76 17.39
N ALA A 213 -4.88 92.82 17.63
CA ALA A 213 -3.65 93.09 18.37
C ALA A 213 -2.77 94.14 17.68
N LEU A 214 -2.62 94.05 16.34
CA LEU A 214 -1.86 95.04 15.57
C LEU A 214 -2.53 96.42 15.61
N MET A 215 -3.86 96.48 15.48
CA MET A 215 -4.61 97.72 15.59
C MET A 215 -4.44 98.34 16.98
N GLN A 216 -4.48 97.53 18.04
CA GLN A 216 -4.28 97.99 19.40
C GLN A 216 -2.84 98.50 19.63
N GLN A 217 -1.84 97.83 19.05
CA GLN A 217 -0.44 98.30 19.08
C GLN A 217 -0.29 99.64 18.37
N GLN A 218 -0.86 99.80 17.18
CA GLN A 218 -0.80 101.07 16.44
C GLN A 218 -1.52 102.19 17.21
N HIS A 219 -2.65 101.88 17.83
CA HIS A 219 -3.38 102.83 18.66
C HIS A 219 -2.54 103.29 19.86
N GLN A 220 -1.88 102.37 20.57
CA GLN A 220 -0.98 102.70 21.68
C GLN A 220 0.21 103.54 21.23
N GLN A 221 0.85 103.20 20.10
CA GLN A 221 1.94 104.02 19.54
C GLN A 221 1.47 105.44 19.21
N THR A 222 0.27 105.58 18.65
CA THR A 222 -0.31 106.89 18.32
C THR A 222 -0.60 107.69 19.60
N GLN A 223 -1.14 107.06 20.65
CA GLN A 223 -1.36 107.71 21.94
C GLN A 223 -0.04 108.15 22.59
N LEU A 224 1.00 107.30 22.60
CA LEU A 224 2.32 107.66 23.12
C LEU A 224 2.96 108.80 22.31
N MET A 225 2.78 108.81 20.99
CA MET A 225 3.23 109.93 20.14
C MET A 225 2.51 111.23 20.52
N PHE A 226 1.19 111.19 20.73
CA PHE A 226 0.43 112.35 21.23
C PHE A 226 0.88 112.80 22.61
N GLU A 227 1.17 111.89 23.55
CA GLU A 227 1.70 112.23 24.88
C GLU A 227 3.12 112.83 24.83
N LEU A 228 4.00 112.32 23.97
CA LEU A 228 5.35 112.88 23.75
C LEU A 228 5.31 114.28 23.14
N ILE A 229 4.40 114.53 22.20
CA ILE A 229 4.16 115.87 21.64
C ILE A 229 3.66 116.82 22.74
N ARG A 230 2.77 116.34 23.62
CA ARG A 230 2.23 117.14 24.74
C ARG A 230 3.29 117.46 25.80
N LYS A 231 4.19 116.52 26.11
CA LYS A 231 5.29 116.73 27.10
C LYS A 231 6.45 117.58 26.60
N ASN A 232 6.66 117.72 25.29
CA ASN A 232 7.68 118.61 24.72
C ASN A 232 7.20 120.06 24.57
N GLN A 233 5.96 120.37 24.97
CA GLN A 233 5.38 121.73 24.96
C GLN A 233 5.28 122.37 26.36
N GLU A 234 5.78 121.70 27.40
CA GLU A 234 6.01 122.26 28.75
C GLU A 234 7.52 122.38 29.01
#